data_AF-A0AAD5JTS8-F1
#
_entry.id   AF-A0AAD5JTS8-F1
#
_cell.length_a   1.000
_cell.length_b   1.000
_cell.length_c   1.000
_cell.angle_alpha   90.00
_cell.angle_beta   90.00
_cell.angle_gamma   90.00
#
_symmetry.space_group_name_H-M   'P 1'
#
loop_
_entity.id
_entity.type
_entity.pdbx_description
1 polymer ?
#
loop_
_entity_poly.entity_id
_entity_poly.type
_entity_poly.pdbx_seq_one_letter_code
_entity_poly.pdbx_strand_id
1 'polypeptide(L)'
;MVLCSVDVVLDWMIFPKTFMMQFNWKRMWRNWIFHFMGTPLCRSLVFPPQSHYPSLFYSSEFHFIQSIVDTFSKSILCKDKPTRIQESETEYSHYALWPFLESIASFVSATNTDNITHFRTGETDLKSVSTIKSDIKYNADGVLYLDGSHLELLLLEVSQAHGHSVDKHKHVYDHLKGAYGCIAMLNKIITTYKYGSRELVQNLRVLFLHASGRDDCLRLWIMRPSLNGTVVKFERVLKEELVIDRTRVSPITNIIQFLYKVKLHYDVAVSALNELKNSDDQNSMKKNKDSLVGFLSPAPFKPNRKNNQCAGIAILDPTSEL
;
A
#
# COMPACT_ATOMS: atom_id res chain seq x y z
N MET A 1 26.01 -5.39 -26.46
CA MET A 1 26.65 -4.99 -25.20
C MET A 1 27.10 -3.54 -25.36
N VAL A 2 26.21 -2.60 -25.10
CA VAL A 2 26.50 -1.16 -24.98
C VAL A 2 25.79 -0.74 -23.71
N LEU A 3 26.58 -0.51 -22.66
CA LEU A 3 26.14 0.07 -21.40
C LEU A 3 25.78 1.52 -21.66
N CYS A 4 24.51 1.82 -21.94
CA CYS A 4 23.99 3.17 -21.66
C CYS A 4 23.70 3.21 -20.17
N SER A 5 24.64 3.76 -19.40
CA SER A 5 24.49 3.94 -17.96
C SER A 5 23.39 4.96 -17.67
N VAL A 6 22.76 4.77 -16.52
CA VAL A 6 21.78 5.67 -15.91
C VAL A 6 22.37 7.08 -15.69
N ASP A 7 23.69 7.24 -15.79
CA ASP A 7 24.40 8.52 -15.61
C ASP A 7 24.04 9.56 -16.68
N VAL A 8 23.83 9.15 -17.95
CA VAL A 8 23.50 10.11 -19.04
C VAL A 8 22.11 10.75 -18.86
N VAL A 9 21.22 10.03 -18.18
CA VAL A 9 19.84 10.43 -17.88
C VAL A 9 19.79 11.43 -16.73
N LEU A 10 20.70 11.28 -15.78
CA LEU A 10 20.78 12.07 -14.56
C LEU A 10 21.73 13.26 -14.68
N ASP A 11 22.71 13.22 -15.60
CA ASP A 11 23.50 14.39 -15.96
C ASP A 11 22.59 15.54 -16.41
N TRP A 12 21.50 15.26 -17.12
CA TRP A 12 20.50 16.27 -17.49
C TRP A 12 19.67 16.81 -16.30
N MET A 13 19.63 16.09 -15.17
CA MET A 13 19.05 16.59 -13.92
C MET A 13 20.03 17.46 -13.12
N ILE A 14 21.33 17.42 -13.42
CA ILE A 14 22.43 17.99 -12.61
C ILE A 14 23.25 19.08 -13.33
N PHE A 15 23.02 19.41 -14.61
CA PHE A 15 23.82 20.46 -15.29
C PHE A 15 23.76 21.86 -14.60
N PRO A 16 24.87 22.64 -14.63
CA PRO A 16 25.16 23.73 -13.71
C PRO A 16 24.37 25.01 -13.98
N LYS A 17 24.34 25.84 -12.93
CA LYS A 17 23.67 27.14 -12.68
C LYS A 17 23.64 28.20 -13.81
N THR A 18 24.18 27.98 -15.00
CA THR A 18 24.44 29.05 -15.98
C THR A 18 23.54 29.06 -17.23
N PHE A 19 22.63 28.10 -17.44
CA PHE A 19 21.77 28.11 -18.65
C PHE A 19 20.25 28.00 -18.43
N MET A 20 19.76 28.04 -17.18
CA MET A 20 18.33 27.86 -16.85
C MET A 20 17.66 29.11 -16.26
N MET A 21 17.89 30.27 -16.86
CA MET A 21 16.97 31.40 -16.69
C MET A 21 16.04 31.40 -17.90
N GLN A 22 14.81 30.89 -17.74
CA GLN A 22 13.57 31.22 -18.49
C GLN A 22 12.64 30.06 -18.90
N PHE A 23 12.95 28.78 -18.63
CA PHE A 23 12.03 27.69 -19.01
C PHE A 23 11.11 27.20 -17.88
N ASN A 24 9.81 27.13 -18.20
CA ASN A 24 8.74 26.68 -17.31
C ASN A 24 8.88 25.18 -16.99
N TRP A 25 9.40 24.88 -15.80
CA TRP A 25 9.74 23.53 -15.32
C TRP A 25 8.58 22.51 -15.42
N LYS A 26 7.32 22.94 -15.25
CA LYS A 26 6.14 22.09 -15.42
C LYS A 26 6.00 21.52 -16.84
N ARG A 27 6.43 22.28 -17.85
CA ARG A 27 6.41 21.85 -19.26
C ARG A 27 7.59 20.92 -19.59
N MET A 28 8.77 21.18 -19.00
CA MET A 28 9.92 20.29 -19.12
C MET A 28 9.71 18.95 -18.43
N TRP A 29 9.12 18.90 -17.22
CA TRP A 29 8.85 17.64 -16.53
C TRP A 29 7.76 16.81 -17.19
N ARG A 30 6.68 17.45 -17.67
CA ARG A 30 5.67 16.75 -18.48
C ARG A 30 6.28 16.17 -19.74
N ASN A 31 7.11 16.93 -20.46
CA ASN A 31 7.82 16.43 -21.63
C ASN A 31 8.85 15.35 -21.26
N TRP A 32 9.51 15.43 -20.10
CA TRP A 32 10.45 14.44 -19.60
C TRP A 32 9.76 13.12 -19.28
N ILE A 33 8.67 13.09 -18.50
CA ILE A 33 7.92 11.85 -18.24
C ILE A 33 7.36 11.26 -19.55
N PHE A 34 6.85 12.09 -20.47
CA PHE A 34 6.30 11.63 -21.76
C PHE A 34 7.37 11.07 -22.71
N HIS A 35 8.56 11.70 -22.79
CA HIS A 35 9.67 11.20 -23.62
C HIS A 35 10.41 10.03 -22.96
N PHE A 36 10.53 10.03 -21.64
CA PHE A 36 11.40 9.12 -20.90
C PHE A 36 10.70 7.80 -20.57
N MET A 37 9.47 7.83 -20.02
CA MET A 37 8.66 6.62 -19.77
C MET A 37 8.06 6.02 -21.05
N GLY A 38 8.07 6.76 -22.17
CA GLY A 38 7.71 6.25 -23.48
C GLY A 38 8.74 5.27 -24.07
N THR A 39 10.00 5.32 -23.63
CA THR A 39 11.08 4.49 -24.20
C THR A 39 11.09 3.05 -23.66
N PRO A 40 11.43 2.04 -24.49
CA PRO A 40 11.55 0.64 -24.05
C PRO A 40 12.55 0.43 -22.91
N LEU A 41 13.64 1.22 -22.86
CA LEU A 41 14.70 1.10 -21.86
C LEU A 41 14.21 1.48 -20.46
N CYS A 42 13.53 2.62 -20.33
CA CYS A 42 12.97 3.04 -19.04
C CYS A 42 11.79 2.16 -18.62
N ARG A 43 11.04 1.65 -19.60
CA ARG A 43 9.99 0.67 -19.35
C ARG A 43 10.56 -0.60 -18.71
N SER A 44 11.74 -1.05 -19.14
CA SER A 44 12.42 -2.20 -18.53
C SER A 44 13.05 -1.93 -17.15
N LEU A 45 13.25 -0.66 -16.79
CA LEU A 45 13.75 -0.25 -15.47
C LEU A 45 12.64 -0.10 -14.43
N VAL A 46 11.42 0.24 -14.85
CA VAL A 46 10.27 0.46 -13.96
C VAL A 46 9.33 -0.76 -13.93
N PHE A 47 9.18 -1.46 -15.05
CA PHE A 47 8.26 -2.60 -15.20
C PHE A 47 9.05 -3.91 -15.44
N PRO A 48 8.61 -5.04 -14.88
CA PRO A 48 9.29 -6.32 -15.07
C PRO A 48 9.24 -6.79 -16.54
N PRO A 49 10.26 -7.53 -17.03
CA PRO A 49 10.48 -7.79 -18.45
C PRO A 49 9.47 -8.73 -19.15
N GLN A 50 8.46 -9.27 -18.44
CA GLN A 50 7.53 -10.28 -18.99
C GLN A 50 6.11 -9.77 -19.30
N SER A 51 5.82 -8.48 -19.16
CA SER A 51 4.50 -7.93 -19.49
C SER A 51 4.37 -7.61 -20.98
N HIS A 52 3.55 -8.40 -21.71
CA HIS A 52 3.06 -8.03 -23.03
C HIS A 52 2.11 -6.82 -22.90
N TYR A 53 2.45 -5.67 -23.49
CA TYR A 53 1.62 -4.46 -23.42
C TYR A 53 0.94 -4.15 -24.77
N PRO A 54 -0.41 -4.10 -24.83
CA PRO A 54 -1.14 -3.59 -25.99
C PRO A 54 -1.07 -2.06 -26.07
N SER A 55 -1.06 -1.52 -27.28
CA SER A 55 -0.80 -0.10 -27.59
C SER A 55 -1.86 0.93 -27.16
N LEU A 56 -2.86 0.52 -26.37
CA LEU A 56 -4.03 1.34 -25.98
C LEU A 56 -4.21 1.53 -24.46
N PHE A 57 -3.39 0.89 -23.61
CA PHE A 57 -3.45 0.99 -22.13
C PHE A 57 -2.55 2.10 -21.55
N TYR A 58 -2.09 3.04 -22.37
CA TYR A 58 -1.09 4.04 -22.01
C TYR A 58 -1.54 5.11 -20.99
N SER A 59 -2.83 5.24 -20.66
CA SER A 59 -3.30 6.34 -19.81
C SER A 59 -3.24 6.04 -18.31
N SER A 60 -3.87 4.97 -17.81
CA SER A 60 -4.05 4.78 -16.36
C SER A 60 -2.75 4.47 -15.61
N GLU A 61 -1.91 3.58 -16.16
CA GLU A 61 -0.58 3.24 -15.61
C GLU A 61 0.31 4.49 -15.55
N PHE A 62 0.34 5.24 -16.65
CA PHE A 62 1.09 6.49 -16.74
C PHE A 62 0.59 7.52 -15.73
N HIS A 63 -0.73 7.71 -15.62
CA HIS A 63 -1.32 8.64 -14.66
C HIS A 63 -1.02 8.25 -13.21
N PHE A 64 -1.02 6.95 -12.90
CA PHE A 64 -0.65 6.46 -11.57
C PHE A 64 0.80 6.79 -11.24
N ILE A 65 1.75 6.45 -12.12
CA ILE A 65 3.17 6.76 -11.92
C ILE A 65 3.40 8.27 -11.88
N GLN A 66 2.75 9.03 -12.77
CA GLN A 66 2.81 10.48 -12.77
C GLN A 66 2.32 11.07 -11.44
N SER A 67 1.26 10.51 -10.84
CA SER A 67 0.75 10.96 -9.54
C SER A 67 1.74 10.72 -8.40
N ILE A 68 2.42 9.55 -8.40
CA ILE A 68 3.50 9.27 -7.44
C ILE A 68 4.60 10.31 -7.59
N VAL A 69 5.09 10.49 -8.81
CA VAL A 69 6.18 11.42 -9.13
C VAL A 69 5.82 12.87 -8.77
N ASP A 70 4.58 13.28 -9.05
CA ASP A 70 4.05 14.59 -8.68
C ASP A 70 4.08 14.79 -7.17
N THR A 71 3.66 13.79 -6.39
CA THR A 71 3.71 13.81 -4.91
C THR A 71 5.15 13.96 -4.42
N PHE A 72 6.09 13.20 -4.97
CA PHE A 72 7.51 13.35 -4.64
C PHE A 72 7.99 14.76 -4.94
N SER A 73 7.69 15.31 -6.12
CA SER A 73 8.19 16.64 -6.51
C SER A 73 7.59 17.78 -5.67
N LYS A 74 6.33 17.66 -5.25
CA LYS A 74 5.57 18.74 -4.58
C LYS A 74 5.73 18.71 -3.06
N SER A 75 5.81 17.52 -2.47
CA SER A 75 5.63 17.34 -1.04
C SER A 75 6.84 16.73 -0.33
N ILE A 76 7.61 15.85 -0.99
CA ILE A 76 8.70 15.10 -0.34
C ILE A 76 10.07 15.68 -0.69
N LEU A 77 10.32 15.92 -1.98
CA LEU A 77 11.60 16.38 -2.55
C LEU A 77 11.51 17.80 -3.11
N CYS A 78 10.57 18.60 -2.61
CA CYS A 78 10.34 19.96 -3.09
C CYS A 78 11.61 20.81 -2.95
N LYS A 79 12.01 21.49 -4.04
CA LYS A 79 13.21 22.35 -4.01
C LYS A 79 12.94 23.69 -3.34
N ASP A 80 11.71 24.18 -3.46
CA ASP A 80 11.34 25.54 -3.10
C ASP A 80 10.87 25.67 -1.65
N LYS A 81 10.59 24.54 -0.98
CA LYS A 81 10.06 24.48 0.38
C LYS A 81 10.65 23.29 1.13
N PRO A 82 10.90 23.41 2.45
CA PRO A 82 11.29 22.27 3.26
C PRO A 82 10.19 21.21 3.27
N THR A 83 10.60 19.95 3.39
CA THR A 83 9.68 18.82 3.50
C THR A 83 9.00 18.83 4.87
N ARG A 84 7.69 18.58 4.89
CA ARG A 84 6.88 18.62 6.12
C ARG A 84 6.70 17.25 6.76
N ILE A 85 7.14 16.18 6.11
CA ILE A 85 6.91 14.80 6.56
C ILE A 85 7.66 14.46 7.86
N GLN A 86 8.58 15.32 8.29
CA GLN A 86 9.33 15.20 9.52
C GLN A 86 8.64 15.90 10.71
N GLU A 87 7.66 16.76 10.46
CA GLU A 87 7.05 17.61 11.50
C GLU A 87 6.13 16.82 12.46
N SER A 88 5.35 15.87 11.93
CA SER A 88 4.49 14.99 12.72
C SER A 88 4.04 13.76 11.92
N GLU A 89 3.45 12.78 12.60
CA GLU A 89 2.84 11.61 11.95
C GLU A 89 1.69 11.99 11.01
N THR A 90 0.89 12.98 11.40
CA THR A 90 -0.20 13.50 10.57
C THR A 90 0.36 14.13 9.30
N GLU A 91 1.42 14.92 9.42
CA GLU A 91 2.09 15.56 8.29
C GLU A 91 2.77 14.52 7.38
N TYR A 92 3.41 13.50 7.96
CA TYR A 92 3.96 12.39 7.20
C TYR A 92 2.87 11.68 6.39
N SER A 93 1.77 11.34 7.05
CA SER A 93 0.61 10.71 6.42
C SER A 93 0.05 11.57 5.29
N HIS A 94 -0.20 12.85 5.56
CA HIS A 94 -0.85 13.76 4.63
C HIS A 94 -0.01 14.09 3.40
N TYR A 95 1.30 14.33 3.57
CA TYR A 95 2.15 14.80 2.49
C TYR A 95 2.84 13.69 1.71
N ALA A 96 3.01 12.50 2.30
CA ALA A 96 3.60 11.35 1.61
C ALA A 96 2.57 10.26 1.32
N LEU A 97 1.92 9.70 2.35
CA LEU A 97 1.27 8.39 2.23
C LEU A 97 -0.14 8.46 1.65
N TRP A 98 -0.95 9.43 2.08
CA TRP A 98 -2.33 9.60 1.64
C TRP A 98 -2.44 9.85 0.12
N PRO A 99 -1.64 10.74 -0.51
CA PRO A 99 -1.68 10.91 -1.96
C PRO A 99 -1.39 9.63 -2.74
N PHE A 100 -0.52 8.75 -2.22
CA PHE A 100 -0.25 7.47 -2.84
C PHE A 100 -1.45 6.53 -2.74
N LEU A 101 -2.09 6.44 -1.57
CA LEU A 101 -3.28 5.61 -1.38
C LEU A 101 -4.48 6.12 -2.20
N GLU A 102 -4.66 7.43 -2.32
CA GLU A 102 -5.65 8.04 -3.23
C GLU A 102 -5.37 7.69 -4.69
N SER A 103 -4.10 7.66 -5.09
CA SER A 103 -3.69 7.25 -6.43
C SER A 103 -4.00 5.79 -6.70
N ILE A 104 -3.80 4.90 -5.71
CA ILE A 104 -4.20 3.48 -5.81
C ILE A 104 -5.71 3.37 -5.95
N ALA A 105 -6.47 4.06 -5.10
CA ALA A 105 -7.93 4.06 -5.15
C ALA A 105 -8.46 4.50 -6.52
N SER A 106 -7.92 5.59 -7.05
CA SER A 106 -8.29 6.14 -8.35
C SER A 106 -7.95 5.19 -9.49
N PHE A 107 -6.75 4.59 -9.48
CA PHE A 107 -6.33 3.65 -10.50
C PHE A 107 -7.21 2.39 -10.52
N VAL A 108 -7.41 1.77 -9.35
CA VAL A 108 -8.14 0.49 -9.25
C VAL A 108 -9.62 0.67 -9.53
N SER A 109 -10.19 1.83 -9.18
CA SER A 109 -11.57 2.19 -9.57
C SER A 109 -11.71 2.36 -11.09
N ALA A 110 -10.67 2.83 -11.78
CA ALA A 110 -10.72 2.95 -13.23
C ALA A 110 -10.62 1.59 -13.95
N THR A 111 -10.06 0.57 -13.30
CA THR A 111 -9.91 -0.79 -13.86
C THR A 111 -11.00 -1.76 -13.40
N ASN A 112 -11.71 -1.48 -12.31
CA ASN A 112 -12.81 -2.30 -11.78
C ASN A 112 -14.13 -1.51 -11.75
N THR A 113 -15.02 -1.74 -12.71
CA THR A 113 -16.32 -1.06 -12.80
C THR A 113 -17.32 -1.50 -11.73
N ASP A 114 -17.19 -2.73 -11.24
CA ASP A 114 -18.18 -3.33 -10.34
C ASP A 114 -17.98 -2.93 -8.88
N ASN A 115 -16.78 -2.45 -8.52
CA ASN A 115 -16.40 -2.09 -7.17
C ASN A 115 -15.44 -0.90 -7.16
N ILE A 116 -16.02 0.30 -7.00
CA ILE A 116 -15.26 1.53 -6.83
C ILE A 116 -14.48 1.46 -5.52
N THR A 117 -13.18 1.75 -5.58
CA THR A 117 -12.30 1.83 -4.42
C THR A 117 -12.25 3.26 -3.90
N HIS A 118 -12.43 3.42 -2.60
CA HIS A 118 -12.26 4.69 -1.91
C HIS A 118 -11.17 4.61 -0.85
N PHE A 119 -10.58 5.77 -0.58
CA PHE A 119 -9.65 5.96 0.51
C PHE A 119 -10.28 6.81 1.61
N ARG A 120 -10.17 6.37 2.86
CA ARG A 120 -10.52 7.16 4.05
C ARG A 120 -9.23 7.53 4.80
N THR A 121 -9.02 8.82 5.02
CA THR A 121 -7.84 9.41 5.67
C THR A 121 -8.04 9.60 7.17
N GLY A 122 -6.95 9.51 7.96
CA GLY A 122 -6.93 9.88 9.38
C GLY A 122 -7.71 8.91 10.26
N GLU A 123 -7.65 9.09 11.59
CA GLU A 123 -8.19 8.25 12.69
C GLU A 123 -9.60 7.65 12.47
N THR A 124 -9.72 6.79 11.47
CA THR A 124 -10.98 6.31 10.93
C THR A 124 -11.30 5.00 11.60
N ASP A 125 -12.54 4.84 12.04
CA ASP A 125 -12.98 3.57 12.62
C ASP A 125 -12.95 2.46 11.55
N LEU A 126 -12.18 1.41 11.84
CA LEU A 126 -12.09 0.21 11.01
C LEU A 126 -13.36 -0.62 11.21
N LYS A 127 -14.28 -0.54 10.24
CA LYS A 127 -15.64 -1.11 10.35
C LYS A 127 -15.63 -2.62 10.52
N SER A 128 -14.58 -3.28 10.04
CA SER A 128 -14.38 -4.71 10.20
C SER A 128 -14.21 -5.11 11.67
N VAL A 129 -13.61 -4.25 12.51
CA VAL A 129 -13.44 -4.51 13.95
C VAL A 129 -14.73 -4.32 14.72
N SER A 130 -15.47 -3.25 14.45
CA SER A 130 -16.74 -2.96 15.13
C SER A 130 -17.81 -4.02 14.85
N THR A 131 -17.71 -4.75 13.73
CA THR A 131 -18.56 -5.92 13.45
C THR A 131 -18.29 -7.10 14.38
N ILE A 132 -17.05 -7.26 14.87
CA ILE A 132 -16.67 -8.40 15.72
C ILE A 132 -17.05 -8.14 17.18
N LYS A 133 -16.79 -6.92 17.67
CA LYS A 133 -17.20 -6.46 18.99
C LYS A 133 -17.52 -4.96 18.92
N SER A 134 -18.79 -4.60 19.10
CA SER A 134 -19.30 -3.22 19.01
C SER A 134 -18.56 -2.23 19.92
N ASP A 135 -18.07 -2.71 21.06
CA ASP A 135 -17.47 -1.87 22.09
C ASP A 135 -15.97 -1.61 21.85
N ILE A 136 -15.40 -2.25 20.82
CA ILE A 136 -13.99 -2.10 20.46
C ILE A 136 -13.87 -1.16 19.26
N LYS A 137 -13.40 0.07 19.52
CA LYS A 137 -12.99 0.99 18.46
C LYS A 137 -11.58 0.69 17.98
N TYR A 138 -11.36 0.82 16.68
CA TYR A 138 -10.05 0.75 16.05
C TYR A 138 -9.89 1.98 15.15
N ASN A 139 -9.02 2.91 15.52
CA ASN A 139 -8.74 4.09 14.69
C ASN A 139 -7.52 3.80 13.83
N ALA A 140 -7.69 3.75 12.51
CA ALA A 140 -6.62 3.60 11.53
C ALA A 140 -6.13 4.96 11.01
N ASP A 141 -4.88 5.06 10.56
CA ASP A 141 -4.36 6.29 9.91
C ASP A 141 -4.81 6.42 8.45
N GLY A 142 -5.25 5.31 7.86
CA GLY A 142 -5.91 5.29 6.56
C GLY A 142 -6.42 3.90 6.19
N VAL A 143 -7.47 3.86 5.37
CA VAL A 143 -8.09 2.60 4.92
C VAL A 143 -8.52 2.70 3.46
N LEU A 144 -8.15 1.72 2.64
CA LEU A 144 -8.77 1.48 1.34
C LEU A 144 -9.89 0.46 1.47
N TYR A 145 -11.04 0.77 0.88
CA TYR A 145 -12.23 -0.07 0.93
C TYR A 145 -13.03 0.03 -0.37
N LEU A 146 -13.89 -0.96 -0.61
CA LEU A 146 -14.79 -0.99 -1.76
C LEU A 146 -16.15 -0.41 -1.38
N ASP A 147 -16.71 0.49 -2.20
CA ASP A 147 -17.91 1.25 -1.86
C ASP A 147 -19.13 0.34 -1.66
N GLY A 148 -19.42 -0.53 -2.62
CA GLY A 148 -20.65 -1.34 -2.62
C GLY A 148 -20.74 -2.36 -1.48
N SER A 149 -19.62 -2.95 -1.07
CA SER A 149 -19.58 -3.95 0.02
C SER A 149 -19.13 -3.37 1.36
N HIS A 150 -18.59 -2.15 1.35
CA HIS A 150 -17.87 -1.54 2.47
C HIS A 150 -16.76 -2.41 3.07
N LEU A 151 -16.24 -3.37 2.28
CA LEU A 151 -15.16 -4.25 2.71
C LEU A 151 -13.82 -3.53 2.58
N GLU A 152 -13.04 -3.62 3.65
CA GLU A 152 -11.75 -2.96 3.80
C GLU A 152 -10.65 -3.93 3.36
N LEU A 153 -9.71 -3.48 2.52
CA LEU A 153 -8.68 -4.33 1.89
C LEU A 153 -7.24 -3.87 2.13
N LEU A 154 -7.03 -2.59 2.44
CA LEU A 154 -5.72 -2.09 2.88
C LEU A 154 -5.87 -1.20 4.11
N LEU A 155 -5.02 -1.44 5.10
CA LEU A 155 -4.90 -0.68 6.33
C LEU A 155 -3.55 0.04 6.36
N LEU A 156 -3.54 1.32 6.74
CA LEU A 156 -2.35 2.13 6.99
C LEU A 156 -2.21 2.41 8.49
N GLU A 157 -1.01 2.21 9.02
CA GLU A 157 -0.57 2.73 10.31
C GLU A 157 0.79 3.43 10.17
N VAL A 158 0.97 4.53 10.90
CA VAL A 158 2.17 5.36 10.90
C VAL A 158 2.66 5.51 12.32
N SER A 159 3.79 4.89 12.63
CA SER A 159 4.27 4.85 14.01
C SER A 159 4.99 6.10 14.47
N GLN A 160 5.66 6.81 13.56
CA GLN A 160 6.40 8.04 13.84
C GLN A 160 6.50 8.89 12.57
N ALA A 161 6.70 10.20 12.75
CA ALA A 161 7.12 11.09 11.67
C ALA A 161 8.45 10.63 11.06
N HIS A 162 8.70 10.97 9.81
CA HIS A 162 9.95 10.64 9.13
C HIS A 162 11.17 11.24 9.86
N GLY A 163 12.25 10.47 10.01
CA GLY A 163 13.46 10.84 10.73
C GLY A 163 13.35 10.79 12.26
N HIS A 164 12.22 10.35 12.83
CA HIS A 164 12.00 10.30 14.27
C HIS A 164 12.11 8.87 14.83
N SER A 165 13.19 8.57 15.56
CA SER A 165 13.53 7.21 15.99
C SER A 165 13.34 6.88 17.48
N VAL A 166 12.53 7.66 18.19
CA VAL A 166 12.54 7.67 19.67
C VAL A 166 11.69 6.55 20.30
N ASP A 167 10.59 6.13 19.68
CA ASP A 167 9.60 5.24 20.33
C ASP A 167 9.52 3.84 19.71
N LYS A 168 10.38 2.93 20.20
CA LYS A 168 10.35 1.51 19.80
C LYS A 168 9.04 0.81 20.18
N HIS A 169 8.40 1.21 21.29
CA HIS A 169 7.19 0.56 21.77
C HIS A 169 6.01 0.84 20.85
N LYS A 170 5.91 2.07 20.35
CA LYS A 170 4.87 2.46 19.41
C LYS A 170 4.96 1.70 18.08
N HIS A 171 6.16 1.54 17.51
CA HIS A 171 6.36 0.73 16.30
C HIS A 171 5.79 -0.69 16.42
N VAL A 172 6.10 -1.35 17.54
CA VAL A 172 5.68 -2.73 17.81
C VAL A 172 4.18 -2.80 18.06
N TYR A 173 3.67 -1.84 18.83
CA TYR A 173 2.24 -1.74 19.11
C TYR A 173 1.44 -1.55 17.82
N ASP A 174 1.82 -0.62 16.94
CA ASP A 174 1.11 -0.37 15.69
C ASP A 174 1.22 -1.55 14.72
N HIS A 175 2.34 -2.29 14.74
CA HIS A 175 2.44 -3.54 13.98
C HIS A 175 1.45 -4.62 14.46
N LEU A 176 1.35 -4.83 15.77
CA LEU A 176 0.36 -5.76 16.36
C LEU A 176 -1.07 -5.28 16.13
N LYS A 177 -1.29 -3.98 16.23
CA LYS A 177 -2.56 -3.30 15.95
C LYS A 177 -2.95 -3.55 14.49
N GLY A 178 -2.03 -3.34 13.54
CA GLY A 178 -2.22 -3.65 12.12
C GLY A 178 -2.56 -5.10 11.84
N ALA A 179 -1.88 -6.05 12.49
CA ALA A 179 -2.19 -7.48 12.40
C ALA A 179 -3.61 -7.79 12.90
N TYR A 180 -4.00 -7.24 14.05
CA TYR A 180 -5.35 -7.38 14.58
C TYR A 180 -6.40 -6.82 13.62
N GLY A 181 -6.16 -5.63 13.05
CA GLY A 181 -7.02 -5.02 12.05
C GLY A 181 -7.19 -5.92 10.81
N CYS A 182 -6.11 -6.49 10.30
CA CYS A 182 -6.13 -7.40 9.15
C CYS A 182 -6.94 -8.68 9.41
N ILE A 183 -6.81 -9.30 10.59
CA ILE A 183 -7.61 -10.48 10.95
C ILE A 183 -9.09 -10.10 10.98
N ALA A 184 -9.43 -8.92 11.50
CA ALA A 184 -10.81 -8.45 11.52
C ALA A 184 -11.36 -8.23 10.09
N MET A 185 -10.55 -7.64 9.20
CA MET A 185 -10.90 -7.43 7.79
C MET A 185 -11.15 -8.76 7.05
N LEU A 186 -10.26 -9.75 7.21
CA LEU A 186 -10.47 -11.09 6.63
C LEU A 186 -11.73 -11.78 7.18
N ASN A 187 -11.96 -11.70 8.49
CA ASN A 187 -13.18 -12.24 9.09
C ASN A 187 -14.42 -11.57 8.51
N LYS A 188 -14.41 -10.24 8.38
CA LYS A 188 -15.52 -9.50 7.80
C LYS A 188 -15.81 -9.97 6.38
N ILE A 189 -14.80 -10.08 5.51
CA ILE A 189 -14.93 -10.60 4.15
C ILE A 189 -15.61 -11.98 4.13
N ILE A 190 -15.09 -12.91 4.92
CA ILE A 190 -15.58 -14.29 4.96
C ILE A 190 -17.02 -14.38 5.50
N THR A 191 -17.37 -13.56 6.49
CA THR A 191 -18.73 -13.52 7.02
C THR A 191 -19.72 -12.87 6.05
N THR A 192 -19.27 -11.91 5.24
CA THR A 192 -20.08 -11.27 4.20
C THR A 192 -20.37 -12.25 3.07
N TYR A 193 -19.35 -12.94 2.55
CA TYR A 193 -19.46 -13.92 1.46
C TYR A 193 -19.45 -15.36 2.00
N LYS A 194 -20.36 -15.62 2.94
CA LYS A 194 -20.39 -16.85 3.74
C LYS A 194 -20.63 -18.13 2.96
N TYR A 195 -21.17 -18.07 1.76
CA TYR A 195 -21.37 -19.22 0.87
C TYR A 195 -20.34 -19.27 -0.27
N GLY A 196 -19.32 -18.40 -0.24
CA GLY A 196 -18.22 -18.43 -1.19
C GLY A 196 -17.45 -19.76 -1.15
N SER A 197 -16.85 -20.15 -2.28
CA SER A 197 -16.07 -21.39 -2.35
C SER A 197 -14.89 -21.37 -1.38
N ARG A 198 -14.75 -22.45 -0.60
CA ARG A 198 -13.64 -22.66 0.33
C ARG A 198 -12.28 -22.60 -0.35
N GLU A 199 -12.19 -23.09 -1.58
CA GLU A 199 -10.95 -23.10 -2.37
C GLU A 199 -10.50 -21.69 -2.77
N LEU A 200 -11.44 -20.74 -2.88
CA LEU A 200 -11.12 -19.35 -3.20
C LEU A 200 -10.65 -18.56 -1.98
N VAL A 201 -10.98 -19.03 -0.76
CA VAL A 201 -10.60 -18.34 0.48
C VAL A 201 -9.09 -18.19 0.59
N GLN A 202 -8.30 -19.19 0.18
CA GLN A 202 -6.83 -19.12 0.20
C GLN A 202 -6.23 -18.03 -0.69
N ASN A 203 -6.99 -17.55 -1.69
CA ASN A 203 -6.56 -16.48 -2.59
C ASN A 203 -6.78 -15.09 -1.99
N LEU A 204 -7.68 -14.99 -1.00
CA LEU A 204 -7.93 -13.75 -0.28
C LEU A 204 -6.65 -13.22 0.35
N ARG A 205 -6.55 -11.90 0.34
CA ARG A 205 -5.47 -11.19 0.99
C ARG A 205 -5.97 -9.82 1.45
N VAL A 206 -5.50 -9.40 2.61
CA VAL A 206 -5.62 -8.01 3.06
C VAL A 206 -4.22 -7.46 3.28
N LEU A 207 -4.07 -6.16 3.01
CA LEU A 207 -2.78 -5.50 3.00
C LEU A 207 -2.66 -4.63 4.25
N PHE A 208 -1.48 -4.63 4.85
CA PHE A 208 -1.11 -3.70 5.90
C PHE A 208 0.13 -2.92 5.47
N LEU A 209 -0.06 -1.65 5.20
CA LEU A 209 1.01 -0.70 4.94
C LEU A 209 1.43 -0.06 6.26
N HIS A 210 2.70 -0.22 6.61
CA HIS A 210 3.25 0.32 7.85
C HIS A 210 4.39 1.27 7.53
N ALA A 211 4.25 2.52 7.94
CA ALA A 211 5.32 3.51 7.86
C ALA A 211 5.97 3.68 9.22
N SER A 212 7.31 3.59 9.26
CA SER A 212 8.07 3.83 10.49
C SER A 212 9.10 4.93 10.28
N GLY A 213 9.05 5.94 11.14
CA GLY A 213 10.12 6.94 11.27
C GLY A 213 11.37 6.44 11.97
N ARG A 214 11.35 5.23 12.55
CA ARG A 214 12.51 4.65 13.23
C ARG A 214 13.64 4.32 12.26
N ASP A 215 13.29 3.81 11.09
CA ASP A 215 14.23 3.46 10.03
C ASP A 215 13.82 4.01 8.68
N ASP A 216 12.90 4.98 8.68
CA ASP A 216 12.36 5.68 7.51
C ASP A 216 11.82 4.75 6.41
N CYS A 217 11.46 3.52 6.77
CA CYS A 217 11.01 2.51 5.83
C CYS A 217 9.49 2.38 5.79
N LEU A 218 8.98 2.18 4.58
CA LEU A 218 7.66 1.63 4.33
C LEU A 218 7.74 0.11 4.26
N ARG A 219 6.78 -0.58 4.87
CA ARG A 219 6.67 -2.03 4.84
C ARG A 219 5.28 -2.41 4.37
N LEU A 220 5.20 -3.30 3.38
CA LEU A 220 3.95 -3.94 3.01
C LEU A 220 3.92 -5.33 3.64
N TRP A 221 2.93 -5.55 4.48
CA TRP A 221 2.58 -6.85 5.01
C TRP A 221 1.31 -7.35 4.32
N ILE A 222 1.23 -8.64 4.09
CA ILE A 222 0.04 -9.27 3.55
C ILE A 222 -0.42 -10.37 4.49
N MET A 223 -1.71 -10.35 4.80
CA MET A 223 -2.37 -11.38 5.58
C MET A 223 -3.21 -12.27 4.68
N ARG A 224 -3.01 -13.59 4.77
CA ARG A 224 -3.74 -14.61 3.99
C ARG A 224 -4.27 -15.72 4.89
N PRO A 225 -5.51 -16.17 4.69
CA PRO A 225 -6.00 -17.36 5.36
C PRO A 225 -5.41 -18.62 4.71
N SER A 226 -5.25 -19.67 5.51
CA SER A 226 -4.95 -21.02 5.02
C SER A 226 -6.22 -21.71 4.50
N LEU A 227 -6.04 -22.76 3.69
CA LEU A 227 -7.15 -23.56 3.13
C LEU A 227 -8.05 -24.20 4.21
N ASN A 228 -7.50 -24.50 5.38
CA ASN A 228 -8.25 -25.04 6.52
C ASN A 228 -8.71 -23.95 7.51
N GLY A 229 -8.31 -22.69 7.32
CA GLY A 229 -8.74 -21.55 8.12
C GLY A 229 -8.14 -21.47 9.53
N THR A 230 -7.31 -22.45 9.91
CA THR A 230 -6.71 -22.54 11.26
C THR A 230 -5.41 -21.76 11.39
N VAL A 231 -4.76 -21.46 10.27
CA VAL A 231 -3.53 -20.67 10.23
C VAL A 231 -3.75 -19.44 9.36
N VAL A 232 -3.41 -18.27 9.89
CA VAL A 232 -3.36 -17.03 9.13
C VAL A 232 -1.89 -16.66 8.96
N LYS A 233 -1.43 -16.58 7.70
CA LYS A 233 -0.07 -16.13 7.39
C LYS A 233 -0.07 -14.62 7.37
N PHE A 234 0.88 -13.99 8.06
CA PHE A 234 1.11 -12.55 8.03
C PHE A 234 2.59 -12.30 7.73
N GLU A 235 2.87 -11.89 6.49
CA GLU A 235 4.24 -11.85 5.97
C GLU A 235 4.56 -10.48 5.40
N ARG A 236 5.78 -9.98 5.68
CA ARG A 236 6.30 -8.79 5.02
C ARG A 236 6.74 -9.19 3.62
N VAL A 237 6.08 -8.64 2.62
CA VAL A 237 6.38 -8.91 1.20
C VAL A 237 7.28 -7.84 0.59
N LEU A 238 7.27 -6.62 1.13
CA LEU A 238 8.09 -5.51 0.66
C LEU A 238 8.58 -4.67 1.83
N LYS A 239 9.78 -4.11 1.68
CA LYS A 239 10.35 -3.08 2.55
C LYS A 239 11.14 -2.13 1.67
N GLU A 240 10.98 -0.82 1.87
CA GLU A 240 11.81 0.18 1.16
C GLU A 240 11.95 1.46 1.98
N GLU A 241 13.12 2.11 1.88
CA GLU A 241 13.41 3.40 2.52
C GLU A 241 12.72 4.54 1.78
N LEU A 242 11.99 5.38 2.49
CA LEU A 242 11.53 6.67 1.98
C LEU A 242 12.64 7.71 2.15
N VAL A 243 13.24 8.14 1.05
CA VAL A 243 14.31 9.14 1.09
C VAL A 243 13.81 10.55 0.82
N ILE A 244 14.37 11.51 1.57
CA ILE A 244 14.19 12.96 1.35
C ILE A 244 15.41 13.60 0.68
N ASP A 245 16.51 12.86 0.53
CA ASP A 245 17.69 13.31 -0.19
C ASP A 245 17.53 13.09 -1.70
N ARG A 246 17.31 14.20 -2.41
CA ARG A 246 17.17 14.26 -3.87
C ARG A 246 18.39 13.77 -4.65
N THR A 247 19.57 13.65 -4.03
CA THR A 247 20.77 13.12 -4.68
C THR A 247 20.79 11.60 -4.72
N ARG A 248 19.99 10.93 -3.87
CA ARG A 248 19.90 9.47 -3.77
C ARG A 248 18.88 8.91 -4.76
N VAL A 249 19.26 8.88 -6.04
CA VAL A 249 18.36 8.47 -7.13
C VAL A 249 17.91 7.02 -7.06
N SER A 250 18.81 6.08 -6.73
CA SER A 250 18.44 4.66 -6.67
C SER A 250 17.38 4.39 -5.60
N PRO A 251 17.51 4.88 -4.34
CA PRO A 251 16.44 4.78 -3.36
C PRO A 251 15.11 5.44 -3.78
N ILE A 252 15.14 6.60 -4.46
CA ILE A 252 13.93 7.24 -5.02
C ILE A 252 13.25 6.29 -6.03
N THR A 253 14.03 5.64 -6.88
CA THR A 253 13.50 4.69 -7.86
C THR A 253 12.89 3.47 -7.19
N ASN A 254 13.56 2.92 -6.18
CA ASN A 254 13.08 1.76 -5.45
C ASN A 254 11.76 2.06 -4.73
N ILE A 255 11.62 3.23 -4.10
CA ILE A 255 10.37 3.58 -3.40
C ILE A 255 9.20 3.80 -4.38
N ILE A 256 9.46 4.33 -5.58
CA ILE A 256 8.45 4.39 -6.64
C ILE A 256 8.03 2.97 -7.07
N GLN A 257 8.99 2.07 -7.26
CA GLN A 257 8.69 0.66 -7.58
C GLN A 257 7.94 -0.04 -6.44
N PHE A 258 8.29 0.24 -5.18
CA PHE A 258 7.58 -0.26 -4.00
C PHE A 258 6.11 0.16 -4.06
N LEU A 259 5.82 1.44 -4.28
CA LEU A 259 4.44 1.96 -4.33
C LEU A 259 3.65 1.35 -5.50
N TYR A 260 4.30 1.14 -6.65
CA TYR A 260 3.68 0.42 -7.77
C TYR A 260 3.37 -1.04 -7.43
N LYS A 261 4.27 -1.74 -6.73
CA LYS A 261 4.01 -3.11 -6.26
C LYS A 261 2.88 -3.17 -5.23
N VAL A 262 2.75 -2.17 -4.34
CA VAL A 262 1.60 -2.05 -3.42
C VAL A 262 0.29 -1.98 -4.23
N LYS A 263 0.25 -1.15 -5.29
CA LYS A 263 -0.89 -1.07 -6.22
C LYS A 263 -1.23 -2.44 -6.82
N LEU A 264 -0.23 -3.18 -7.31
CA LEU A 264 -0.45 -4.51 -7.89
C LEU A 264 -1.00 -5.50 -6.86
N HIS A 265 -0.46 -5.51 -5.64
CA HIS A 265 -0.97 -6.37 -4.58
C HIS A 265 -2.41 -6.04 -4.19
N TYR A 266 -2.78 -4.76 -4.19
CA TYR A 266 -4.14 -4.32 -3.92
C TYR A 266 -5.11 -4.74 -5.03
N ASP A 267 -4.73 -4.57 -6.29
CA ASP A 267 -5.54 -5.01 -7.44
C ASP A 267 -5.82 -6.53 -7.38
N VAL A 268 -4.80 -7.34 -7.08
CA VAL A 268 -4.96 -8.79 -6.87
C VAL A 268 -5.89 -9.11 -5.68
N ALA A 269 -5.87 -8.29 -4.62
CA ALA A 269 -6.79 -8.46 -3.49
C ALA A 269 -8.24 -8.21 -3.91
N VAL A 270 -8.48 -7.18 -4.71
CA VAL A 270 -9.81 -6.87 -5.27
C VAL A 270 -10.28 -7.99 -6.19
N SER A 271 -9.43 -8.50 -7.09
CA SER A 271 -9.79 -9.62 -7.97
C SER A 271 -10.18 -10.87 -7.19
N ALA A 272 -9.38 -11.27 -6.20
CA ALA A 272 -9.68 -12.44 -5.36
C ALA A 272 -11.00 -12.28 -4.58
N LEU A 273 -11.30 -11.07 -4.12
CA LEU A 273 -12.57 -10.76 -3.46
C LEU A 273 -13.75 -10.88 -4.42
N ASN A 274 -13.61 -10.37 -5.64
CA ASN A 274 -14.65 -10.44 -6.67
C ASN A 274 -14.94 -11.90 -7.06
N GLU A 275 -13.92 -12.74 -7.19
CA GLU A 275 -14.09 -14.19 -7.40
C GLU A 275 -14.89 -14.84 -6.27
N LEU A 276 -14.55 -14.53 -5.02
CA LEU A 276 -15.27 -15.07 -3.86
C LEU A 276 -16.73 -14.61 -3.84
N LYS A 277 -16.98 -13.32 -4.09
CA LYS A 277 -18.33 -12.75 -4.20
C LYS A 277 -19.15 -13.47 -5.28
N ASN A 278 -18.58 -13.63 -6.48
CA ASN A 278 -19.28 -14.31 -7.57
C ASN A 278 -19.61 -15.77 -7.22
N SER A 279 -18.71 -16.46 -6.53
CA SER A 279 -18.98 -17.81 -6.03
C SER A 279 -20.08 -17.83 -4.96
N ASP A 280 -20.11 -16.85 -4.05
CA ASP A 280 -21.14 -16.70 -3.02
C ASP A 280 -22.53 -16.46 -3.65
N ASP A 281 -22.60 -15.56 -4.64
CA ASP A 281 -23.83 -15.27 -5.38
C ASP A 281 -24.36 -16.54 -6.07
N GLN A 282 -23.49 -17.32 -6.72
CA GLN A 282 -23.87 -18.59 -7.37
C GLN A 282 -24.34 -19.65 -6.37
N ASN A 283 -23.64 -19.80 -5.25
CA ASN A 283 -23.96 -20.82 -4.24
C ASN A 283 -25.25 -20.47 -3.48
N SER A 284 -25.48 -19.18 -3.24
CA SER A 284 -26.72 -18.65 -2.68
C SER A 284 -27.93 -19.01 -3.56
N MET A 285 -27.81 -18.84 -4.88
CA MET A 285 -28.87 -19.23 -5.83
C MET A 285 -29.12 -20.74 -5.85
N LYS A 286 -28.06 -21.56 -5.74
CA LYS A 286 -28.13 -23.03 -5.73
C LYS A 286 -28.59 -23.62 -4.40
N LYS A 287 -28.81 -22.80 -3.36
CA LYS A 287 -29.12 -23.23 -1.98
C LYS A 287 -28.09 -24.20 -1.40
N ASN A 288 -26.82 -24.09 -1.81
CA ASN A 288 -25.75 -24.84 -1.17
C ASN A 288 -25.50 -24.27 0.24
N LYS A 289 -25.37 -25.13 1.25
CA LYS A 289 -25.39 -24.73 2.67
C LYS A 289 -24.03 -24.75 3.36
N ASP A 290 -22.95 -25.04 2.63
CA ASP A 290 -21.61 -25.00 3.20
C ASP A 290 -21.21 -23.55 3.50
N SER A 291 -21.17 -23.23 4.79
CA SER A 291 -20.94 -21.88 5.29
C SER A 291 -19.50 -21.70 5.75
N LEU A 292 -18.89 -20.58 5.36
CA LEU A 292 -17.57 -20.14 5.81
C LEU A 292 -17.62 -19.42 7.16
N VAL A 293 -18.79 -19.26 7.79
CA VAL A 293 -18.88 -18.64 9.12
C VAL A 293 -18.07 -19.46 10.13
N GLY A 294 -17.15 -18.79 10.84
CA GLY A 294 -16.25 -19.45 11.78
C GLY A 294 -15.07 -20.19 11.13
N PHE A 295 -14.87 -20.01 9.82
CA PHE A 295 -13.74 -20.63 9.11
C PHE A 295 -12.39 -20.16 9.66
N LEU A 296 -12.24 -18.88 10.02
CA LEU A 296 -11.00 -18.39 10.62
C LEU A 296 -10.94 -18.66 12.11
N SER A 297 -9.84 -19.26 12.52
CA SER A 297 -9.47 -19.47 13.93
C SER A 297 -7.98 -19.14 14.12
N PRO A 298 -7.59 -18.49 15.23
CA PRO A 298 -8.42 -18.02 16.33
C PRO A 298 -9.11 -16.67 16.06
N ALA A 299 -10.10 -16.34 16.89
CA ALA A 299 -10.75 -15.03 16.87
C ALA A 299 -9.73 -13.90 17.13
N PRO A 300 -9.89 -12.71 16.52
CA PRO A 300 -8.93 -11.63 16.66
C PRO A 300 -8.81 -11.15 18.11
N PHE A 301 -7.57 -10.97 18.58
CA PHE A 301 -7.22 -10.48 19.91
C PHE A 301 -6.62 -9.07 19.83
N LYS A 302 -7.27 -8.08 20.45
CA LYS A 302 -6.77 -6.70 20.45
C LYS A 302 -5.60 -6.55 21.43
N PRO A 303 -4.43 -6.07 21.00
CA PRO A 303 -3.32 -5.81 21.91
C PRO A 303 -3.66 -4.68 22.89
N ASN A 304 -3.27 -4.82 24.16
CA ASN A 304 -3.45 -3.79 25.19
C ASN A 304 -2.17 -2.95 25.33
N ARG A 305 -2.27 -1.63 25.08
CA ARG A 305 -1.16 -0.67 25.17
C ARG A 305 -0.52 -0.58 26.57
N LYS A 306 -1.27 -0.89 27.64
CA LYS A 306 -0.83 -0.74 29.04
C LYS A 306 -0.13 -1.96 29.64
N ASN A 307 -0.20 -3.13 28.99
CA ASN A 307 0.44 -4.33 29.51
C ASN A 307 1.82 -4.51 28.86
N ASN A 308 2.83 -4.89 29.67
CA ASN A 308 4.16 -5.34 29.22
C ASN A 308 4.14 -6.56 28.27
N GLN A 309 2.98 -6.98 27.75
CA GLN A 309 2.80 -8.03 26.75
C GLN A 309 3.57 -7.75 25.45
N CYS A 310 3.85 -6.48 25.13
CA CYS A 310 4.63 -6.11 23.95
C CYS A 310 6.15 -6.15 24.17
N ALA A 311 6.63 -6.31 25.42
CA ALA A 311 8.05 -6.22 25.75
C ALA A 311 8.89 -7.35 25.13
N GLY A 312 8.30 -8.53 24.87
CA GLY A 312 8.94 -9.65 24.15
C GLY A 312 8.66 -9.69 22.64
N ILE A 313 7.71 -8.89 22.16
CA ILE A 313 7.30 -8.82 20.74
C ILE A 313 8.13 -7.77 19.99
N ALA A 314 8.88 -6.93 20.70
CA ALA A 314 9.71 -5.90 20.09
C ALA A 314 10.82 -6.41 19.15
N ILE A 315 10.99 -7.73 19.08
CA ILE A 315 11.92 -8.47 18.22
C ILE A 315 11.20 -9.05 16.97
N LEU A 316 9.91 -8.73 16.74
CA LEU A 316 9.14 -9.21 15.58
C LEU A 316 9.28 -8.37 14.31
N ASP A 317 10.14 -7.36 14.28
CA ASP A 317 10.77 -7.01 13.00
C ASP A 317 11.96 -7.95 12.90
N PRO A 318 11.85 -9.15 12.29
CA PRO A 318 13.03 -9.94 12.02
C PRO A 318 13.98 -8.99 11.29
N THR A 319 15.15 -8.78 11.90
CA THR A 319 16.31 -8.22 11.21
C THR A 319 16.31 -8.86 9.85
N SER A 320 16.09 -8.03 8.85
CA SER A 320 15.78 -8.47 7.50
C SER A 320 17.08 -9.05 6.97
N GLU A 321 17.33 -10.32 7.22
CA GLU A 321 18.37 -11.08 6.51
C GLU A 321 17.78 -11.48 5.16
N LEU A 322 17.57 -10.50 4.30
CA LEU A 322 17.47 -10.63 2.84
C LEU A 322 18.04 -9.38 2.19
#